data_AF-A0A932DEU7-F1
#
_entry.id   AF-A0A932DEU7-F1
#
_cell.length_a   1.000
_cell.length_b   1.000
_cell.length_c   1.000
_cell.angle_alpha   90.00
_cell.angle_beta   90.00
_cell.angle_gamma   90.00
#
_symmetry.space_group_name_H-M   'P 1'
#
loop_
_entity.id
_entity.type
_entity.pdbx_description
1 polymer ?
#
loop_
_entity_poly.entity_id
_entity_poly.type
_entity_poly.pdbx_seq_one_letter_code
_entity_poly.pdbx_strand_id
1 'polypeptide(L)'
;MVARSAPECARFIRDRIPAGGLLAGLEWRVAPDPFPLGAALAKEFDTLGRVLLQFKRAANLLYRLSVAGKQPRWVAEWLDLGKPADLIELQRSPAFKNELPRVIRPDILLTESGYSITELDNVPGGIGLTAWLNRTYSEVLRVPCSVKPTAGVTEHATRDTPTEVIGGADGVLRGFAGIFGDAARVQVIVSQEAKDYRPEMVWLCEQLGNGRFQVRDAKFFDLQPGDAVYRFFELFDEANVENSQTLFKLALEKQIRLTPPPKAFLEEKMLFALLWNRNLRGFWRQELGEGFFQRLLQLVPYTWIVDPTPLPPQAAIPELNLTDWHQLKALSQRERELILKVSGYSEHAWGARGVYLGSDLSAADWAAAVDRAISGFARTPFILQRYHKPRVVEFSYFDFARDAVVPMPGRARLCPYYFVHGEGDAARAQLGGVLATVCPADKKIIHGMRDAILAPCAV
;
A
#
# COMPACT_ATOMS: atom_id res chain seq x y z
N MET A 1 4.17 -10.65 -39.24
CA MET A 1 5.01 -10.02 -38.21
C MET A 1 5.72 -11.14 -37.47
N VAL A 2 7.05 -11.11 -37.39
CA VAL A 2 7.83 -12.09 -36.63
C VAL A 2 7.61 -11.81 -35.15
N ALA A 3 7.29 -12.87 -34.42
CA ALA A 3 6.99 -12.80 -33.00
C ALA A 3 8.26 -12.54 -32.17
N ARG A 4 8.18 -11.72 -31.12
CA ARG A 4 9.36 -11.38 -30.30
C ARG A 4 9.77 -12.57 -29.45
N SER A 5 11.08 -12.82 -29.41
CA SER A 5 11.73 -13.74 -28.48
C SER A 5 11.88 -13.10 -27.10
N ALA A 6 12.02 -13.91 -26.05
CA ALA A 6 12.23 -13.42 -24.69
C ALA A 6 13.45 -12.46 -24.55
N PRO A 7 14.60 -12.71 -25.20
CA PRO A 7 15.70 -11.74 -25.24
C PRO A 7 15.32 -10.40 -25.86
N GLU A 8 14.54 -10.39 -26.95
CA GLU A 8 14.09 -9.16 -27.60
C GLU A 8 13.13 -8.38 -26.70
N CYS A 9 12.19 -9.06 -26.02
CA CYS A 9 11.31 -8.43 -25.03
C CYS A 9 12.09 -7.83 -23.87
N ALA A 10 13.02 -8.58 -23.28
CA ALA A 10 13.81 -8.11 -22.15
C ALA A 10 14.69 -6.90 -22.51
N ARG A 11 15.35 -6.92 -23.67
CA ARG A 11 16.13 -5.77 -24.18
C ARG A 11 15.21 -4.57 -24.46
N PHE A 12 14.06 -4.79 -25.10
CA PHE A 12 13.06 -3.75 -25.35
C PHE A 12 12.60 -3.04 -24.07
N ILE A 13 12.39 -3.81 -22.98
CA ILE A 13 11.99 -3.28 -21.67
C ILE A 13 13.15 -2.50 -21.04
N ARG A 14 14.34 -3.10 -20.96
CA ARG A 14 15.53 -2.49 -20.36
C ARG A 14 15.91 -1.19 -21.05
N ASP A 15 15.92 -1.17 -22.38
CA ASP A 15 16.37 -0.04 -23.18
C ASP A 15 15.37 1.14 -23.15
N ARG A 16 14.15 0.93 -22.62
CA ARG A 16 13.13 1.97 -22.38
C ARG A 16 13.12 2.55 -20.97
N ILE A 17 13.93 2.01 -20.06
CA ILE A 17 14.03 2.59 -18.72
C ILE A 17 14.55 4.02 -18.89
N PRO A 18 13.89 5.04 -18.32
CA PRO A 18 14.35 6.42 -18.43
C PRO A 18 15.78 6.57 -17.93
N ALA A 19 16.55 7.48 -18.51
CA ALA A 19 17.96 7.68 -18.13
C ALA A 19 18.14 8.04 -16.63
N GLY A 20 17.16 8.73 -16.03
CA GLY A 20 17.13 9.03 -14.60
C GLY A 20 16.60 7.89 -13.70
N GLY A 21 16.27 6.74 -14.29
CA GLY A 21 15.57 5.64 -13.62
C GLY A 21 14.14 5.98 -13.25
N LEU A 22 13.49 5.05 -12.54
CA LEU A 22 12.17 5.25 -11.93
C LEU A 22 12.24 5.26 -10.40
N LEU A 23 13.27 4.64 -9.82
CA LEU A 23 13.55 4.66 -8.39
C LEU A 23 15.03 4.97 -8.19
N ALA A 24 15.34 5.92 -7.31
CA ALA A 24 16.72 6.38 -7.14
C ALA A 24 17.59 5.24 -6.57
N GLY A 25 18.67 4.91 -7.27
CA GLY A 25 19.64 3.89 -6.82
C GLY A 25 19.10 2.46 -6.77
N LEU A 26 17.89 2.19 -7.27
CA LEU A 26 17.28 0.87 -7.26
C LEU A 26 17.21 0.28 -8.67
N GLU A 27 17.84 -0.87 -8.84
CA GLU A 27 17.69 -1.75 -10.00
C GLU A 27 16.74 -2.91 -9.65
N TRP A 28 16.12 -3.50 -10.66
CA TRP A 28 15.34 -4.73 -10.50
C TRP A 28 15.60 -5.69 -11.67
N ARG A 29 15.27 -6.96 -11.46
CA ARG A 29 15.37 -7.99 -12.50
C ARG A 29 14.23 -7.81 -13.52
N VAL A 30 14.58 -7.73 -14.79
CA VAL A 30 13.61 -7.57 -15.89
C VAL A 30 12.99 -8.91 -16.24
N ALA A 31 11.67 -9.02 -16.17
CA ALA A 31 10.94 -10.15 -16.73
C ALA A 31 10.64 -9.90 -18.21
N PRO A 32 10.74 -10.92 -19.09
CA PRO A 32 10.32 -10.78 -20.48
C PRO A 32 8.80 -10.70 -20.64
N ASP A 33 8.05 -11.23 -19.67
CA ASP A 33 6.59 -11.32 -19.66
C ASP A 33 6.01 -10.65 -18.40
N PRO A 34 4.77 -10.12 -18.46
CA PRO A 34 4.09 -9.58 -17.28
C PRO A 34 3.78 -10.71 -16.27
N PHE A 35 3.48 -10.32 -15.03
CA PHE A 35 3.09 -11.29 -14.01
C PHE A 35 1.68 -11.84 -14.29
N PRO A 36 1.49 -13.16 -14.45
CA PRO A 36 0.19 -13.73 -14.79
C PRO A 36 -0.72 -13.79 -13.55
N LEU A 37 -1.65 -12.85 -13.44
CA LEU A 37 -2.56 -12.76 -12.29
C LEU A 37 -3.73 -13.77 -12.40
N GLY A 38 -4.18 -14.01 -13.62
CA GLY A 38 -5.35 -14.83 -13.93
C GLY A 38 -6.68 -14.11 -13.70
N ALA A 39 -7.70 -14.50 -14.47
CA ALA A 39 -8.98 -13.79 -14.55
C ALA A 39 -9.75 -13.72 -13.23
N ALA A 40 -9.66 -14.76 -12.39
CA ALA A 40 -10.35 -14.79 -11.10
C ALA A 40 -9.82 -13.72 -10.14
N LEU A 41 -8.48 -13.65 -9.95
CA LEU A 41 -7.88 -12.63 -9.09
C LEU A 41 -8.00 -11.22 -9.69
N ALA A 42 -7.92 -11.09 -11.01
CA ALA A 42 -8.17 -9.81 -11.68
C ALA A 42 -9.57 -9.26 -11.36
N LYS A 43 -10.61 -10.10 -11.44
CA LYS A 43 -11.99 -9.72 -11.08
C LYS A 43 -12.15 -9.42 -9.59
N GLU A 44 -11.48 -10.17 -8.72
CA GLU A 44 -11.47 -9.88 -7.28
C GLU A 44 -10.88 -8.49 -7.01
N PHE A 45 -9.74 -8.17 -7.64
CA PHE A 45 -9.09 -6.88 -7.49
C PHE A 45 -9.91 -5.74 -8.07
N ASP A 46 -10.60 -5.91 -9.19
CA ASP A 46 -11.49 -4.88 -9.74
C ASP A 46 -12.57 -4.45 -8.72
N THR A 47 -13.20 -5.42 -8.06
CA THR A 47 -14.26 -5.14 -7.08
C THR A 47 -13.75 -4.71 -5.70
N LEU A 48 -12.49 -5.03 -5.35
CA LEU A 48 -11.91 -4.76 -4.03
C LEU A 48 -11.81 -3.26 -3.74
N GLY A 49 -11.59 -2.42 -4.74
CA GLY A 49 -11.46 -0.96 -4.56
C GLY A 49 -12.66 -0.34 -3.86
N ARG A 50 -13.89 -0.76 -4.22
CA ARG A 50 -15.13 -0.27 -3.57
C ARG A 50 -15.18 -0.64 -2.08
N VAL A 51 -14.73 -1.84 -1.74
CA VAL A 51 -14.72 -2.34 -0.36
C VAL A 51 -13.73 -1.52 0.48
N LEU A 52 -12.53 -1.28 -0.04
CA LEU A 52 -11.50 -0.51 0.65
C LEU A 52 -11.88 0.97 0.81
N LEU A 53 -12.51 1.58 -0.20
CA LEU A 53 -13.02 2.94 -0.09
C LEU A 53 -14.11 3.04 1.00
N GLN A 54 -15.03 2.07 1.05
CA GLN A 54 -16.06 2.04 2.10
C GLN A 54 -15.45 1.83 3.49
N PHE A 55 -14.41 1.00 3.60
CA PHE A 55 -13.64 0.85 4.84
C PHE A 55 -13.01 2.16 5.31
N LYS A 56 -12.36 2.92 4.41
CA LYS A 56 -11.78 4.23 4.74
C LYS A 56 -12.85 5.26 5.14
N ARG A 57 -14.02 5.26 4.48
CA ARG A 57 -15.17 6.09 4.90
C ARG A 57 -15.66 5.75 6.30
N ALA A 58 -15.85 4.47 6.59
CA ALA A 58 -16.29 3.99 7.89
C ALA A 58 -15.24 4.28 8.97
N ALA A 59 -13.95 4.09 8.70
CA ALA A 59 -12.87 4.45 9.63
C ALA A 59 -12.85 5.95 9.94
N ASN A 60 -13.01 6.82 8.94
CA ASN A 60 -13.13 8.26 9.13
C ASN A 60 -14.37 8.64 9.98
N LEU A 61 -15.51 7.99 9.74
CA LEU A 61 -16.70 8.20 10.56
C LEU A 61 -16.49 7.72 12.01
N LEU A 62 -15.90 6.53 12.20
CA LEU A 62 -15.62 5.95 13.50
C LEU A 62 -14.79 6.88 14.37
N TYR A 63 -13.67 7.37 13.84
CA TYR A 63 -12.79 8.31 14.52
C TYR A 63 -13.57 9.56 14.96
N ARG A 64 -14.33 10.18 14.05
CA ARG A 64 -15.13 11.38 14.39
C ARG A 64 -16.21 11.11 15.44
N LEU A 65 -16.89 9.97 15.37
CA LEU A 65 -17.90 9.60 16.37
C LEU A 65 -17.27 9.30 17.73
N SER A 66 -16.07 8.71 17.76
CA SER A 66 -15.31 8.49 18.99
C SER A 66 -14.92 9.81 19.65
N VAL A 67 -14.38 10.78 18.89
CA VAL A 67 -14.08 12.14 19.37
C VAL A 67 -15.34 12.83 19.91
N ALA A 68 -16.49 12.64 19.26
CA ALA A 68 -17.77 13.21 19.67
C ALA A 68 -18.46 12.46 20.83
N GLY A 69 -17.86 11.40 21.39
CA GLY A 69 -18.44 10.58 22.46
C GLY A 69 -19.64 9.71 22.03
N LYS A 70 -19.84 9.50 20.72
CA LYS A 70 -20.92 8.68 20.14
C LYS A 70 -20.49 7.26 19.77
N GLN A 71 -19.18 7.00 19.82
CA GLN A 71 -18.56 5.69 19.77
C GLN A 71 -17.52 5.63 20.90
N PRO A 72 -17.00 4.44 21.28
CA PRO A 72 -16.07 4.34 22.39
C PRO A 72 -14.87 5.28 22.25
N ARG A 73 -14.58 6.06 23.30
CA ARG A 73 -13.57 7.11 23.32
C ARG A 73 -12.14 6.59 23.07
N TRP A 74 -11.87 5.37 23.50
CA TRP A 74 -10.57 4.71 23.33
C TRP A 74 -10.13 4.58 21.86
N VAL A 75 -11.07 4.60 20.90
CA VAL A 75 -10.71 4.55 19.48
C VAL A 75 -9.91 5.77 19.06
N ALA A 76 -10.41 6.97 19.35
CA ALA A 76 -9.69 8.20 19.05
C ALA A 76 -8.43 8.31 19.91
N GLU A 77 -8.51 7.96 21.20
CA GLU A 77 -7.35 8.00 22.10
C GLU A 77 -6.19 7.15 21.59
N TRP A 78 -6.46 5.90 21.17
CA TRP A 78 -5.44 5.04 20.58
C TRP A 78 -4.89 5.58 19.25
N LEU A 79 -5.77 6.08 18.37
CA LEU A 79 -5.36 6.64 17.08
C LEU A 79 -4.61 7.97 17.19
N ASP A 80 -4.70 8.67 18.31
CA ASP A 80 -4.01 9.94 18.57
C ASP A 80 -2.66 9.77 19.30
N LEU A 81 -2.35 8.58 19.82
CA LEU A 81 -1.07 8.30 20.48
C LEU A 81 0.12 8.70 19.60
N GLY A 82 1.12 9.32 20.24
CA GLY A 82 2.36 9.76 19.59
C GLY A 82 2.27 11.02 18.73
N LYS A 83 1.08 11.54 18.45
CA LYS A 83 0.89 12.65 17.51
C LYS A 83 0.95 14.01 18.20
N PRO A 84 1.53 15.03 17.57
CA PRO A 84 1.47 16.42 18.02
C PRO A 84 0.03 16.93 18.15
N ALA A 85 -0.20 17.80 19.14
CA ALA A 85 -1.53 18.31 19.48
C ALA A 85 -2.13 19.17 18.34
N ASP A 86 -1.30 19.96 17.68
CA ASP A 86 -1.65 20.77 16.52
C ASP A 86 -2.07 19.92 15.31
N LEU A 87 -1.37 18.81 15.03
CA LEU A 87 -1.78 17.86 14.00
C LEU A 87 -3.11 17.17 14.35
N ILE A 88 -3.32 16.82 15.64
CA ILE A 88 -4.59 16.26 16.12
C ILE A 88 -5.74 17.26 15.94
N GLU A 89 -5.52 18.53 16.25
CA GLU A 89 -6.50 19.60 16.04
C GLU A 89 -6.79 19.79 14.55
N LEU A 90 -5.75 19.85 13.72
CA LEU A 90 -5.84 20.00 12.28
C LEU A 90 -6.67 18.89 11.65
N GLN A 91 -6.38 17.61 11.94
CA GLN A 91 -7.10 16.48 11.35
C GLN A 91 -8.58 16.42 11.77
N ARG A 92 -8.95 17.06 12.89
CA ARG A 92 -10.32 17.17 13.41
C ARG A 92 -11.07 18.38 12.86
N SER A 93 -10.40 19.27 12.12
CA SER A 93 -11.01 20.48 11.56
C SER A 93 -12.25 20.16 10.71
N PRO A 94 -13.33 20.97 10.81
CA PRO A 94 -14.50 20.84 9.95
C PRO A 94 -14.17 20.83 8.45
N ALA A 95 -13.12 21.56 8.04
CA ALA A 95 -12.66 21.63 6.66
C ALA A 95 -12.28 20.25 6.10
N PHE A 96 -11.74 19.36 6.93
CA PHE A 96 -11.33 18.01 6.51
C PHE A 96 -12.33 16.93 6.86
N LYS A 97 -13.48 17.24 7.50
CA LYS A 97 -14.43 16.27 8.05
C LYS A 97 -14.71 15.06 7.16
N ASN A 98 -14.98 15.29 5.87
CA ASN A 98 -15.32 14.25 4.90
C ASN A 98 -14.22 13.96 3.87
N GLU A 99 -13.06 14.63 3.98
CA GLU A 99 -11.93 14.40 3.08
C GLU A 99 -11.29 13.02 3.35
N LEU A 100 -10.91 12.34 2.27
CA LEU A 100 -10.25 11.03 2.29
C LEU A 100 -9.08 11.03 1.29
N PRO A 101 -8.08 10.18 1.50
CA PRO A 101 -7.07 9.88 0.49
C PRO A 101 -7.69 9.50 -0.85
N ARG A 102 -7.13 10.05 -1.93
CA ARG A 102 -7.59 9.76 -3.30
C ARG A 102 -6.84 8.61 -3.97
N VAL A 103 -5.81 8.09 -3.33
CA VAL A 103 -5.10 6.88 -3.75
C VAL A 103 -5.21 5.86 -2.62
N ILE A 104 -5.54 4.62 -2.96
CA ILE A 104 -5.58 3.50 -2.02
C ILE A 104 -4.73 2.39 -2.62
N ARG A 105 -3.68 1.95 -1.91
CA ARG A 105 -2.86 0.80 -2.31
C ARG A 105 -2.82 -0.21 -1.17
N PRO A 106 -3.54 -1.35 -1.25
CA PRO A 106 -3.27 -2.47 -0.38
C PRO A 106 -1.97 -3.16 -0.78
N ASP A 107 -1.21 -3.59 0.21
CA ASP A 107 -0.11 -4.53 0.01
C ASP A 107 -0.66 -5.95 0.22
N ILE A 108 -0.67 -6.76 -0.83
CA ILE A 108 -1.32 -8.08 -0.86
C ILE A 108 -0.27 -9.18 -0.97
N LEU A 109 -0.35 -10.19 -0.10
CA LEU A 109 0.44 -11.41 -0.18
C LEU A 109 -0.42 -12.55 -0.71
N LEU A 110 0.07 -13.27 -1.72
CA LEU A 110 -0.57 -14.50 -2.20
C LEU A 110 -0.26 -15.64 -1.22
N THR A 111 -1.27 -16.40 -0.80
CA THR A 111 -1.16 -17.52 0.15
C THR A 111 -1.71 -18.79 -0.48
N GLU A 112 -1.51 -19.96 0.15
CA GLU A 112 -2.06 -21.22 -0.35
C GLU A 112 -3.60 -21.21 -0.40
N SER A 113 -4.23 -20.46 0.51
CA SER A 113 -5.70 -20.39 0.66
C SER A 113 -6.33 -19.15 0.00
N GLY A 114 -5.57 -18.36 -0.77
CA GLY A 114 -6.05 -17.13 -1.40
C GLY A 114 -5.05 -15.99 -1.32
N TYR A 115 -5.44 -14.88 -0.70
CA TYR A 115 -4.55 -13.74 -0.49
C TYR A 115 -4.88 -12.98 0.80
N SER A 116 -3.90 -12.24 1.32
CA SER A 116 -4.03 -11.45 2.53
C SER A 116 -3.58 -10.02 2.31
N ILE A 117 -4.38 -9.05 2.75
CA ILE A 117 -4.03 -7.64 2.78
C ILE A 117 -3.25 -7.38 4.07
N THR A 118 -1.97 -7.06 3.94
CA THR A 118 -1.10 -6.86 5.11
C THR A 118 -1.06 -5.40 5.56
N GLU A 119 -1.22 -4.45 4.63
CA GLU A 119 -1.15 -3.01 4.88
C GLU A 119 -2.06 -2.25 3.89
N LEU A 120 -2.45 -1.01 4.25
CA LEU A 120 -3.17 -0.08 3.39
C LEU A 120 -2.46 1.27 3.36
N ASP A 121 -1.89 1.62 2.22
CA ASP A 121 -1.13 2.84 2.00
C ASP A 121 -2.00 3.91 1.30
N ASN A 122 -1.83 5.16 1.73
CA ASN A 122 -2.52 6.35 1.21
C ASN A 122 -1.57 7.34 0.52
N VAL A 123 -0.26 7.20 0.74
CA VAL A 123 0.82 7.95 0.09
C VAL A 123 1.76 6.97 -0.64
N PRO A 124 1.21 6.09 -1.50
CA PRO A 124 2.01 4.98 -2.01
C PRO A 124 3.04 5.42 -3.05
N GLY A 125 4.30 5.03 -2.85
CA GLY A 125 5.27 4.95 -3.94
C GLY A 125 4.92 3.88 -4.98
N GLY A 126 5.64 3.88 -6.10
CA GLY A 126 5.49 2.94 -7.21
C GLY A 126 4.43 3.34 -8.25
N ILE A 127 3.78 4.51 -8.12
CA ILE A 127 2.72 4.93 -9.07
C ILE A 127 3.33 5.14 -10.46
N GLY A 128 4.37 5.96 -10.57
CA GLY A 128 5.02 6.25 -11.85
C GLY A 128 5.72 5.02 -12.41
N LEU A 129 6.36 4.21 -11.55
CA LEU A 129 6.93 2.92 -11.96
C LEU A 129 5.88 1.99 -12.57
N THR A 130 4.73 1.83 -11.91
CA THR A 130 3.65 0.94 -12.40
C THR A 130 3.06 1.47 -13.70
N ALA A 131 2.89 2.79 -13.83
CA ALA A 131 2.46 3.41 -15.08
C ALA A 131 3.43 3.16 -16.23
N TRP A 132 4.75 3.28 -15.99
CA TRP A 132 5.77 2.98 -17.01
C TRP A 132 5.78 1.49 -17.40
N LEU A 133 5.70 0.60 -16.40
CA LEU A 133 5.60 -0.85 -16.62
C LEU A 133 4.36 -1.18 -17.45
N ASN A 134 3.21 -0.61 -17.11
CA ASN A 134 1.96 -0.81 -17.84
C ASN A 134 2.09 -0.45 -19.33
N ARG A 135 2.62 0.74 -19.64
CA ARG A 135 2.84 1.17 -21.03
C ARG A 135 3.80 0.24 -21.76
N THR A 136 4.95 -0.01 -21.16
CA THR A 136 6.05 -0.76 -21.78
C THR A 136 5.65 -2.19 -22.08
N TYR A 137 5.05 -2.89 -21.12
CA TYR A 137 4.61 -4.27 -21.30
C TYR A 137 3.37 -4.35 -22.22
N SER A 138 2.49 -3.35 -22.24
CA SER A 138 1.42 -3.30 -23.24
C SER A 138 1.96 -3.23 -24.68
N GLU A 139 3.09 -2.56 -24.91
CA GLU A 139 3.75 -2.58 -26.22
C GLU A 139 4.44 -3.93 -26.51
N VAL A 140 4.98 -4.60 -25.49
CA VAL A 140 5.52 -5.95 -25.64
C VAL A 140 4.42 -6.92 -26.11
N LEU A 141 3.25 -6.89 -25.46
CA LEU A 141 2.12 -7.77 -25.77
C LEU A 141 1.44 -7.49 -27.12
N ARG A 142 1.61 -6.28 -27.69
CA ARG A 142 1.06 -5.92 -29.01
C ARG A 142 1.70 -6.68 -30.17
N VAL A 143 2.92 -7.18 -30.00
CA VAL A 143 3.58 -8.05 -30.97
C VAL A 143 3.48 -9.48 -30.42
N PRO A 144 2.86 -10.45 -31.12
CA PRO A 144 2.70 -11.81 -30.60
C PRO A 144 4.06 -12.37 -30.17
N CYS A 145 4.15 -13.02 -29.00
CA CYS A 145 5.35 -13.81 -28.62
C CYS A 145 5.22 -15.22 -29.21
N SER A 146 6.32 -15.75 -29.76
CA SER A 146 6.39 -17.08 -30.39
C SER A 146 6.67 -18.18 -29.36
N VAL A 147 6.75 -17.82 -28.08
CA VAL A 147 7.13 -18.73 -27.00
C VAL A 147 5.87 -19.25 -26.33
N LYS A 148 5.75 -20.58 -26.27
CA LYS A 148 4.73 -21.26 -25.46
C LYS A 148 4.89 -20.82 -24.00
N PRO A 149 3.82 -20.48 -23.27
CA PRO A 149 3.91 -20.21 -21.84
C PRO A 149 4.58 -21.40 -21.14
N THR A 150 5.53 -21.10 -20.26
CA THR A 150 6.20 -22.08 -19.41
C THR A 150 5.16 -22.88 -18.64
N ALA A 151 5.19 -24.20 -18.80
CA ALA A 151 4.25 -25.14 -18.21
C ALA A 151 4.23 -25.00 -16.68
N GLY A 152 3.03 -24.88 -16.10
CA GLY A 152 2.84 -24.78 -14.64
C GLY A 152 1.46 -24.33 -14.18
N VAL A 153 0.60 -23.81 -15.06
CA VAL A 153 -0.78 -23.47 -14.72
C VAL A 153 -1.72 -24.47 -15.38
N THR A 154 -2.55 -25.09 -14.54
CA THR A 154 -3.51 -26.16 -14.85
C THR A 154 -4.24 -25.97 -16.18
N GLU A 155 -4.25 -27.06 -16.95
CA GLU A 155 -5.08 -27.28 -18.14
C GLU A 155 -6.51 -26.80 -17.87
N HIS A 156 -6.95 -25.77 -18.62
CA HIS A 156 -8.34 -25.43 -19.01
C HIS A 156 -8.49 -23.97 -19.50
N ALA A 157 -7.42 -23.20 -19.67
CA ALA A 157 -7.48 -21.91 -20.37
C ALA A 157 -7.57 -22.13 -21.90
N THR A 158 -8.75 -21.92 -22.47
CA THR A 158 -8.97 -21.82 -23.91
C THR A 158 -8.07 -20.75 -24.52
N ARG A 159 -7.36 -21.11 -25.59
CA ARG A 159 -6.21 -20.42 -26.21
C ARG A 159 -6.49 -19.11 -26.97
N ASP A 160 -7.64 -18.48 -26.81
CA ASP A 160 -8.08 -17.38 -27.69
C ASP A 160 -8.24 -16.00 -27.01
N THR A 161 -7.92 -15.85 -25.72
CA THR A 161 -8.00 -14.53 -25.06
C THR A 161 -6.64 -13.82 -25.10
N PRO A 162 -6.54 -12.61 -25.70
CA PRO A 162 -5.31 -11.83 -25.67
C PRO A 162 -4.92 -11.49 -24.24
N THR A 163 -3.65 -11.71 -23.89
CA THR A 163 -3.12 -11.25 -22.60
C THR A 163 -3.17 -9.74 -22.53
N GLU A 164 -3.74 -9.18 -21.46
CA GLU A 164 -3.86 -7.74 -21.26
C GLU A 164 -3.31 -7.33 -19.90
N VAL A 165 -2.46 -6.30 -19.88
CA VAL A 165 -2.02 -5.69 -18.62
C VAL A 165 -3.23 -5.11 -17.88
N ILE A 166 -3.33 -5.37 -16.58
CA ILE A 166 -4.43 -4.83 -15.76
C ILE A 166 -4.39 -3.29 -15.80
N GLY A 167 -5.53 -2.69 -16.18
CA GLY A 167 -5.68 -1.25 -16.41
C GLY A 167 -5.20 -0.76 -17.78
N GLY A 168 -4.62 -1.63 -18.59
CA GLY A 168 -4.03 -1.32 -19.90
C GLY A 168 -2.83 -0.38 -19.79
N ALA A 169 -2.40 0.15 -20.94
CA ALA A 169 -1.20 0.99 -21.05
C ALA A 169 -1.27 2.25 -20.17
N ASP A 170 -2.42 2.95 -20.14
CA ASP A 170 -2.54 4.25 -19.46
C ASP A 170 -3.48 4.25 -18.25
N GLY A 171 -3.88 3.08 -17.73
CA GLY A 171 -4.83 3.00 -16.60
C GLY A 171 -4.36 3.76 -15.36
N VAL A 172 -3.10 3.59 -14.97
CA VAL A 172 -2.49 4.30 -13.83
C VAL A 172 -2.39 5.81 -14.11
N LEU A 173 -2.05 6.21 -15.33
CA LEU A 173 -1.93 7.63 -15.71
C LEU A 173 -3.28 8.35 -15.68
N ARG A 174 -4.30 7.77 -16.33
CA ARG A 174 -5.68 8.29 -16.30
C ARG A 174 -6.22 8.30 -14.88
N GLY A 175 -5.94 7.24 -14.12
CA GLY A 175 -6.32 7.09 -12.72
C GLY A 175 -5.75 8.23 -11.87
N PHE A 176 -4.43 8.43 -11.88
CA PHE A 176 -3.76 9.48 -11.12
C PHE A 176 -4.20 10.88 -11.55
N ALA A 177 -4.27 11.17 -12.86
CA ALA A 177 -4.71 12.48 -13.33
C ALA A 177 -6.17 12.80 -12.91
N GLY A 178 -7.04 11.79 -12.92
CA GLY A 178 -8.46 11.95 -12.61
C GLY A 178 -8.74 12.33 -11.16
N ILE A 179 -7.83 12.07 -10.21
CA ILE A 179 -8.07 12.41 -8.79
C ILE A 179 -8.08 13.91 -8.52
N PHE A 180 -7.62 14.74 -9.46
CA PHE A 180 -7.53 16.19 -9.33
C PHE A 180 -8.66 16.95 -10.05
N GLY A 181 -9.59 16.23 -10.69
CA GLY A 181 -10.69 16.84 -11.47
C GLY A 181 -10.16 17.82 -12.52
N ASP A 182 -10.71 19.03 -12.54
CA ASP A 182 -10.33 20.07 -13.51
C ASP A 182 -9.28 21.07 -13.00
N ALA A 183 -8.49 20.71 -11.97
CA ALA A 183 -7.44 21.59 -11.47
C ALA A 183 -6.46 21.98 -12.59
N ALA A 184 -6.31 23.29 -12.84
CA ALA A 184 -5.43 23.80 -13.89
C ALA A 184 -3.95 23.55 -13.58
N ARG A 185 -3.57 23.56 -12.30
CA ARG A 185 -2.23 23.28 -11.80
C ARG A 185 -2.29 22.20 -10.73
N VAL A 186 -1.40 21.22 -10.84
CA VAL A 186 -1.21 20.13 -9.90
C VAL A 186 0.24 20.14 -9.44
N GLN A 187 0.47 20.40 -8.16
CA GLN A 187 1.79 20.35 -7.54
C GLN A 187 1.95 19.02 -6.79
N VAL A 188 2.94 18.21 -7.18
CA VAL A 188 3.31 16.98 -6.46
C VAL A 188 4.48 17.29 -5.54
N ILE A 189 4.21 17.42 -4.24
CA ILE A 189 5.23 17.77 -3.24
C ILE A 189 5.90 16.49 -2.74
N VAL A 190 7.17 16.30 -3.07
CA VAL A 190 7.97 15.15 -2.65
C VAL A 190 8.93 15.60 -1.53
N SER A 191 8.84 15.00 -0.34
CA SER A 191 9.78 15.31 0.75
C SER A 191 11.14 14.66 0.54
N GLN A 192 12.09 15.05 1.38
CA GLN A 192 13.41 14.44 1.39
C GLN A 192 13.39 12.98 1.84
N GLU A 193 12.50 12.59 2.77
CA GLU A 193 12.32 11.18 3.18
C GLU A 193 11.81 10.33 2.00
N ALA A 194 10.98 10.90 1.13
CA ALA A 194 10.45 10.23 -0.05
C ALA A 194 11.30 10.39 -1.33
N LYS A 195 12.54 10.93 -1.22
CA LYS A 195 13.38 11.29 -2.38
C LYS A 195 13.65 10.14 -3.34
N ASP A 196 13.68 8.90 -2.86
CA ASP A 196 13.99 7.72 -3.68
C ASP A 196 12.89 7.44 -4.72
N TYR A 197 11.68 7.96 -4.51
CA TYR A 197 10.55 7.91 -5.44
C TYR A 197 10.43 9.17 -6.32
N ARG A 198 11.30 10.17 -6.14
CA ARG A 198 11.25 11.39 -6.96
C ARG A 198 11.36 11.10 -8.47
N PRO A 199 12.23 10.18 -8.94
CA PRO A 199 12.34 9.91 -10.38
C PRO A 199 11.04 9.42 -11.02
N GLU A 200 10.31 8.50 -10.38
CA GLU A 200 9.02 8.04 -10.91
C GLU A 200 7.97 9.14 -10.94
N MET A 201 7.96 10.05 -9.97
CA MET A 201 7.02 11.17 -9.93
C MET A 201 7.33 12.19 -11.02
N VAL A 202 8.62 12.44 -11.29
CA VAL A 202 9.04 13.30 -12.40
C VAL A 202 8.56 12.69 -13.73
N TRP A 203 8.87 11.42 -13.95
CA TRP A 203 8.42 10.71 -15.15
C TRP A 203 6.89 10.74 -15.30
N LEU A 204 6.16 10.49 -14.21
CA LEU A 204 4.70 10.52 -14.17
C LEU A 204 4.15 11.89 -14.60
N CYS A 205 4.66 12.98 -14.00
CA CYS A 205 4.24 14.34 -14.34
C CYS A 205 4.57 14.71 -15.79
N GLU A 206 5.72 14.28 -16.31
CA GLU A 206 6.09 14.47 -17.71
C GLU A 206 5.09 13.79 -18.66
N GLN A 207 4.68 12.56 -18.36
CA GLN A 207 3.70 11.82 -19.17
C GLN A 207 2.30 12.43 -19.12
N LEU A 208 1.96 13.13 -18.03
CA LEU A 208 0.67 13.81 -17.85
C LEU A 208 0.66 15.26 -18.35
N GLY A 209 1.82 15.78 -18.75
CA GLY A 209 2.01 17.13 -19.27
C GLY A 209 2.50 18.12 -18.21
N ASN A 210 3.75 18.56 -18.37
CA ASN A 210 4.45 19.49 -17.46
C ASN A 210 3.79 20.86 -17.30
N GLY A 211 2.92 21.27 -18.24
CA GLY A 211 2.15 22.49 -18.11
C GLY A 211 1.15 22.43 -16.95
N ARG A 212 0.62 21.24 -16.66
CA ARG A 212 -0.39 21.00 -15.63
C ARG A 212 0.18 20.34 -14.37
N PHE A 213 1.03 19.32 -14.53
CA PHE A 213 1.58 18.53 -13.42
C PHE A 213 3.05 18.86 -13.20
N GLN A 214 3.43 19.22 -11.97
CA GLN A 214 4.82 19.57 -11.64
C GLN A 214 5.25 18.96 -10.32
N VAL A 215 6.42 18.32 -10.32
CA VAL A 215 7.08 17.85 -9.09
C VAL A 215 7.79 19.02 -8.42
N ARG A 216 7.54 19.18 -7.13
CA ARG A 216 8.14 20.21 -6.28
C ARG A 216 8.79 19.58 -5.06
N ASP A 217 9.74 20.30 -4.48
CA ASP A 217 10.34 19.93 -3.21
C ASP A 217 9.56 20.55 -2.03
N ALA A 218 10.01 20.25 -0.82
CA ALA A 218 9.46 20.78 0.42
C ALA A 218 9.64 22.31 0.62
N LYS A 219 10.36 23.00 -0.28
CA LYS A 219 10.65 24.44 -0.21
C LYS A 219 9.85 25.27 -1.21
N PHE A 220 8.91 24.65 -1.92
CA PHE A 220 8.06 25.33 -2.89
C PHE A 220 6.87 26.02 -2.20
N PHE A 221 6.81 27.36 -2.26
CA PHE A 221 5.75 28.17 -1.64
C PHE A 221 4.83 28.89 -2.63
N ASP A 222 5.10 28.84 -3.94
CA ASP A 222 4.30 29.53 -4.98
C ASP A 222 3.01 28.75 -5.35
N LEU A 223 2.17 28.55 -4.34
CA LEU A 223 0.84 27.95 -4.45
C LEU A 223 -0.19 29.04 -4.72
N GLN A 224 -1.05 28.81 -5.69
CA GLN A 224 -2.10 29.76 -6.06
C GLN A 224 -3.49 29.22 -5.69
N PRO A 225 -4.47 30.10 -5.43
CA PRO A 225 -5.85 29.68 -5.25
C PRO A 225 -6.35 28.85 -6.45
N GLY A 226 -6.97 27.71 -6.17
CA GLY A 226 -7.44 26.73 -7.16
C GLY A 226 -6.44 25.62 -7.50
N ASP A 227 -5.18 25.72 -7.06
CA ASP A 227 -4.19 24.65 -7.22
C ASP A 227 -4.68 23.36 -6.54
N ALA A 228 -4.35 22.22 -7.16
CA ALA A 228 -4.40 20.93 -6.49
C ALA A 228 -3.00 20.49 -6.09
N VAL A 229 -2.89 19.85 -4.93
CA VAL A 229 -1.63 19.39 -4.38
C VAL A 229 -1.74 17.91 -4.05
N TYR A 230 -0.80 17.13 -4.59
CA TYR A 230 -0.54 15.79 -4.14
C TYR A 230 0.56 15.83 -3.07
N ARG A 231 0.18 15.54 -1.82
CA ARG A 231 1.10 15.38 -0.71
C ARG A 231 1.81 14.04 -0.83
N PHE A 232 3.06 14.05 -1.27
CA PHE A 232 3.89 12.85 -1.38
C PHE A 232 4.96 12.82 -0.30
N PHE A 233 4.48 12.79 0.95
CA PHE A 233 5.24 12.60 2.18
C PHE A 233 4.28 12.12 3.27
N GLU A 234 4.74 11.33 4.23
CA GLU A 234 3.93 10.83 5.35
C GLU A 234 3.82 11.88 6.47
N LEU A 235 2.76 11.85 7.29
CA LEU A 235 2.56 12.91 8.30
C LEU A 235 3.56 12.85 9.45
N PHE A 236 4.25 11.72 9.67
CA PHE A 236 5.35 11.69 10.64
C PHE A 236 6.55 12.54 10.20
N ASP A 237 6.70 12.78 8.88
CA ASP A 237 7.79 13.55 8.28
C ASP A 237 7.43 15.05 8.16
N GLU A 238 6.24 15.45 8.60
CA GLU A 238 5.72 16.82 8.47
C GLU A 238 6.72 17.89 8.95
N ALA A 239 7.38 17.64 10.09
CA ALA A 239 8.33 18.58 10.70
C ALA A 239 9.57 18.84 9.82
N ASN A 240 9.88 17.94 8.89
CA ASN A 240 10.99 18.08 7.93
C ASN A 240 10.54 18.68 6.58
N VAL A 241 9.24 18.97 6.42
CA VAL A 241 8.67 19.54 5.20
C VAL A 241 8.39 21.02 5.42
N GLU A 242 9.31 21.88 4.97
CA GLU A 242 9.28 23.34 5.28
C GLU A 242 7.98 24.05 4.87
N ASN A 243 7.33 23.63 3.77
CA ASN A 243 6.06 24.20 3.31
C ASN A 243 4.79 23.53 3.89
N SER A 244 4.91 22.53 4.76
CA SER A 244 3.77 21.75 5.27
C SER A 244 2.71 22.61 5.95
N GLN A 245 3.13 23.53 6.83
CA GLN A 245 2.24 24.44 7.53
C GLN A 245 1.49 25.37 6.56
N THR A 246 2.16 25.86 5.52
CA THR A 246 1.53 26.66 4.46
C THR A 246 0.52 25.82 3.67
N LEU A 247 0.87 24.59 3.29
CA LEU A 247 -0.04 23.66 2.59
C LEU A 247 -1.31 23.42 3.40
N PHE A 248 -1.17 23.13 4.69
CA PHE A 248 -2.29 22.81 5.56
C PHE A 248 -3.17 24.03 5.82
N LYS A 249 -2.57 25.21 6.02
CA LYS A 249 -3.32 26.47 6.15
C LYS A 249 -4.15 26.77 4.89
N LEU A 250 -3.54 26.72 3.70
CA LEU A 250 -4.25 26.98 2.46
C LEU A 250 -5.37 25.95 2.18
N ALA A 251 -5.14 24.68 2.55
CA ALA A 251 -6.14 23.63 2.44
C ALA A 251 -7.30 23.81 3.43
N LEU A 252 -7.01 24.27 4.66
CA LEU A 252 -8.01 24.61 5.68
C LEU A 252 -8.92 25.75 5.19
N GLU A 253 -8.32 26.78 4.60
CA GLU A 253 -8.99 27.93 4.01
C GLU A 253 -9.66 27.63 2.66
N LYS A 254 -9.58 26.37 2.18
CA LYS A 254 -10.12 25.91 0.88
C LYS A 254 -9.58 26.67 -0.32
N GLN A 255 -8.41 27.30 -0.19
CA GLN A 255 -7.71 27.94 -1.31
C GLN A 255 -7.08 26.91 -2.24
N ILE A 256 -6.62 25.78 -1.71
CA ILE A 256 -6.09 24.66 -2.51
C ILE A 256 -6.84 23.37 -2.22
N ARG A 257 -6.79 22.42 -3.15
CA ARG A 257 -7.22 21.03 -2.93
C ARG A 257 -6.02 20.17 -2.55
N LEU A 258 -6.00 19.63 -1.34
CA LEU A 258 -4.89 18.81 -0.83
C LEU A 258 -5.31 17.33 -0.72
N THR A 259 -4.57 16.43 -1.34
CA THR A 259 -4.73 14.98 -1.16
C THR A 259 -3.39 14.26 -1.05
N PRO A 260 -3.25 13.26 -0.17
CA PRO A 260 -4.17 12.91 0.90
C PRO A 260 -4.30 14.03 1.96
N PRO A 261 -5.46 14.13 2.64
CA PRO A 261 -5.67 15.14 3.69
C PRO A 261 -4.73 14.90 4.88
N PRO A 262 -4.49 15.92 5.74
CA PRO A 262 -3.67 15.80 6.93
C PRO A 262 -4.45 15.05 8.03
N LYS A 263 -4.62 13.72 7.85
CA LYS A 263 -5.32 12.82 8.77
C LYS A 263 -4.45 11.63 9.11
N ALA A 264 -3.61 11.78 10.12
CA ALA A 264 -2.62 10.77 10.50
C ALA A 264 -3.26 9.43 10.92
N PHE A 265 -4.46 9.46 11.51
CA PHE A 265 -5.16 8.21 11.85
C PHE A 265 -5.52 7.34 10.63
N LEU A 266 -5.55 7.89 9.41
CA LEU A 266 -5.81 7.12 8.19
C LEU A 266 -4.56 6.39 7.68
N GLU A 267 -3.36 6.81 8.11
CA GLU A 267 -2.05 6.22 7.81
C GLU A 267 -1.67 5.09 8.82
N GLU A 268 -2.49 4.88 9.85
CA GLU A 268 -2.27 3.86 10.89
C GLU A 268 -2.64 2.44 10.43
N LYS A 269 -1.74 1.47 10.67
CA LYS A 269 -2.06 0.03 10.56
C LYS A 269 -3.04 -0.44 11.65
N MET A 270 -3.17 0.34 12.73
CA MET A 270 -4.14 0.14 13.82
C MET A 270 -5.58 -0.04 13.33
N LEU A 271 -5.93 0.53 12.18
CA LEU A 271 -7.24 0.35 11.57
C LEU A 271 -7.61 -1.13 11.38
N PHE A 272 -6.63 -2.01 11.13
CA PHE A 272 -6.86 -3.45 11.04
C PHE A 272 -7.19 -4.09 12.39
N ALA A 273 -6.57 -3.64 13.47
CA ALA A 273 -6.95 -4.11 14.79
C ALA A 273 -8.36 -3.63 15.19
N LEU A 274 -8.71 -2.38 14.82
CA LEU A 274 -10.06 -1.86 15.04
C LEU A 274 -11.13 -2.64 14.24
N LEU A 275 -10.81 -3.08 13.03
CA LEU A 275 -11.67 -3.97 12.23
C LEU A 275 -12.02 -5.26 12.97
N TRP A 276 -11.02 -5.89 13.61
CA TRP A 276 -11.18 -7.14 14.35
C TRP A 276 -11.78 -6.98 15.76
N ASN A 277 -11.76 -5.77 16.32
CA ASN A 277 -12.23 -5.52 17.68
C ASN A 277 -13.72 -5.84 17.84
N ARG A 278 -14.04 -6.79 18.73
CA ARG A 278 -15.41 -7.26 18.98
C ARG A 278 -16.39 -6.14 19.30
N ASN A 279 -15.96 -5.13 20.06
CA ASN A 279 -16.81 -4.03 20.50
C ASN A 279 -17.26 -3.12 19.35
N LEU A 280 -16.56 -3.19 18.21
CA LEU A 280 -16.86 -2.40 17.01
C LEU A 280 -17.65 -3.19 15.95
N ARG A 281 -17.98 -4.47 16.18
CA ARG A 281 -18.71 -5.31 15.20
C ARG A 281 -20.04 -4.70 14.78
N GLY A 282 -20.80 -4.13 15.72
CA GLY A 282 -22.08 -3.48 15.42
C GLY A 282 -21.89 -2.28 14.48
N PHE A 283 -20.89 -1.43 14.79
CA PHE A 283 -20.53 -0.29 13.95
C PHE A 283 -20.10 -0.73 12.54
N TRP A 284 -19.19 -1.69 12.43
CA TRP A 284 -18.71 -2.16 11.13
C TRP A 284 -19.82 -2.77 10.28
N ARG A 285 -20.71 -3.57 10.88
CA ARG A 285 -21.88 -4.11 10.18
C ARG A 285 -22.80 -3.02 9.65
N GLN A 286 -23.04 -1.97 10.44
CA GLN A 286 -23.88 -0.85 10.05
C GLN A 286 -23.26 -0.07 8.88
N GLU A 287 -21.98 0.28 8.98
CA GLU A 287 -21.35 1.21 8.03
C GLU A 287 -20.78 0.52 6.78
N LEU A 288 -20.47 -0.77 6.84
CA LEU A 288 -19.97 -1.55 5.70
C LEU A 288 -21.04 -2.43 5.07
N GLY A 289 -22.06 -2.85 5.84
CA GLY A 289 -22.91 -4.00 5.52
C GLY A 289 -22.20 -5.33 5.76
N GLU A 290 -22.97 -6.41 5.94
CA GLU A 290 -22.42 -7.73 6.28
C GLU A 290 -21.43 -8.25 5.21
N GLY A 291 -21.75 -8.07 3.93
CA GLY A 291 -20.93 -8.58 2.83
C GLY A 291 -19.51 -7.97 2.78
N PHE A 292 -19.40 -6.64 2.86
CA PHE A 292 -18.09 -5.98 2.87
C PHE A 292 -17.33 -6.25 4.17
N PHE A 293 -18.04 -6.31 5.30
CA PHE A 293 -17.40 -6.61 6.58
C PHE A 293 -16.79 -8.02 6.59
N GLN A 294 -17.55 -9.06 6.19
CA GLN A 294 -17.03 -10.42 6.10
C GLN A 294 -15.90 -10.55 5.09
N ARG A 295 -16.00 -9.88 3.93
CA ARG A 295 -14.92 -9.87 2.94
C ARG A 295 -13.64 -9.25 3.53
N LEU A 296 -13.73 -8.17 4.29
CA LEU A 296 -12.57 -7.59 4.94
C LEU A 296 -11.99 -8.51 6.03
N LEU A 297 -12.82 -9.17 6.84
CA LEU A 297 -12.36 -10.16 7.83
C LEU A 297 -11.67 -11.37 7.17
N GLN A 298 -12.12 -11.77 5.98
CA GLN A 298 -11.46 -12.84 5.23
C GLN A 298 -10.09 -12.43 4.70
N LEU A 299 -9.95 -11.17 4.27
CA LEU A 299 -8.75 -10.69 3.57
C LEU A 299 -7.71 -10.07 4.51
N VAL A 300 -8.11 -9.49 5.64
CA VAL A 300 -7.22 -8.84 6.60
C VAL A 300 -6.90 -9.83 7.71
N PRO A 301 -5.63 -10.24 7.92
CA PRO A 301 -5.27 -11.14 9.01
C PRO A 301 -5.71 -10.62 10.37
N TYR A 302 -6.04 -11.53 11.30
CA TYR A 302 -6.41 -11.14 12.67
C TYR A 302 -5.30 -10.26 13.26
N THR A 303 -5.68 -9.07 13.71
CA THR A 303 -4.75 -8.03 14.15
C THR A 303 -5.17 -7.53 15.53
N TRP A 304 -4.21 -7.32 16.43
CA TRP A 304 -4.38 -6.78 17.77
C TRP A 304 -3.59 -5.50 17.92
N ILE A 305 -3.99 -4.65 18.87
CA ILE A 305 -3.16 -3.56 19.40
C ILE A 305 -2.45 -4.09 20.64
N VAL A 306 -1.15 -3.85 20.75
CA VAL A 306 -0.35 -4.24 21.92
C VAL A 306 -0.51 -3.20 23.02
N ASP A 307 -1.72 -3.08 23.57
CA ASP A 307 -2.06 -2.20 24.69
C ASP A 307 -1.66 -2.87 26.03
N PRO A 308 -0.70 -2.33 26.80
CA PRO A 308 -0.20 -2.93 28.02
C PRO A 308 -1.11 -2.73 29.24
N THR A 309 -2.32 -2.18 29.07
CA THR A 309 -3.30 -2.05 30.14
C THR A 309 -3.61 -3.42 30.77
N PRO A 310 -3.45 -3.57 32.11
CA PRO A 310 -3.71 -4.84 32.78
C PRO A 310 -5.13 -5.35 32.56
N LEU A 311 -5.25 -6.64 32.21
CA LEU A 311 -6.54 -7.30 32.05
C LEU A 311 -7.13 -7.69 33.42
N PRO A 312 -8.46 -7.73 33.57
CA PRO A 312 -9.10 -8.38 34.71
C PRO A 312 -8.63 -9.84 34.84
N PRO A 313 -8.54 -10.41 36.06
CA PRO A 313 -7.98 -11.75 36.28
C PRO A 313 -8.59 -12.89 35.45
N GLN A 314 -9.85 -12.75 35.07
CA GLN A 314 -10.61 -13.73 34.28
C GLN A 314 -10.62 -13.45 32.77
N ALA A 315 -10.00 -12.37 32.30
CA ALA A 315 -9.98 -11.99 30.90
C ALA A 315 -8.73 -12.52 30.20
N ALA A 316 -8.85 -12.74 28.89
CA ALA A 316 -7.74 -13.12 28.02
C ALA A 316 -7.82 -12.36 26.69
N ILE A 317 -6.67 -12.16 26.08
CA ILE A 317 -6.53 -11.61 24.73
C ILE A 317 -7.16 -12.61 23.75
N PRO A 318 -8.23 -12.22 23.03
CA PRO A 318 -8.94 -13.12 22.12
C PRO A 318 -7.98 -13.75 21.11
N GLU A 319 -8.27 -14.99 20.71
CA GLU A 319 -7.49 -15.75 19.72
C GLU A 319 -6.06 -16.15 20.13
N LEU A 320 -5.49 -15.55 21.18
CA LEU A 320 -4.17 -15.89 21.74
C LEU A 320 -4.27 -16.62 23.09
N ASN A 321 -5.36 -16.39 23.83
CA ASN A 321 -5.57 -16.89 25.20
C ASN A 321 -4.45 -16.49 26.18
N LEU A 322 -3.77 -15.38 25.91
CA LEU A 322 -2.79 -14.76 26.80
C LEU A 322 -3.47 -13.77 27.73
N THR A 323 -2.97 -13.61 28.94
CA THR A 323 -3.47 -12.65 29.94
C THR A 323 -2.55 -11.44 30.10
N ASP A 324 -1.31 -11.52 29.59
CA ASP A 324 -0.32 -10.45 29.58
C ASP A 324 0.53 -10.51 28.29
N TRP A 325 0.82 -9.37 27.67
CA TRP A 325 1.64 -9.28 26.47
C TRP A 325 3.08 -9.79 26.66
N HIS A 326 3.63 -9.74 27.88
CA HIS A 326 4.94 -10.32 28.19
C HIS A 326 4.96 -11.84 27.97
N GLN A 327 3.81 -12.53 27.99
CA GLN A 327 3.74 -13.95 27.69
C GLN A 327 4.07 -14.27 26.22
N LEU A 328 4.01 -13.29 25.31
CA LEU A 328 4.53 -13.46 23.95
C LEU A 328 5.99 -13.92 23.93
N LYS A 329 6.79 -13.52 24.93
CA LYS A 329 8.21 -13.88 25.07
C LYS A 329 8.43 -15.36 25.41
N ALA A 330 7.42 -16.06 25.89
CA ALA A 330 7.49 -17.46 26.29
C ALA A 330 7.00 -18.43 25.21
N LEU A 331 6.30 -17.94 24.17
CA LEU A 331 5.81 -18.77 23.07
C LEU A 331 6.95 -19.52 22.36
N SER A 332 6.75 -20.73 21.88
CA SER A 332 7.74 -21.38 21.00
C SER A 332 7.80 -20.72 19.63
N GLN A 333 8.84 -21.01 18.84
CA GLN A 333 8.97 -20.50 17.47
C GLN A 333 7.77 -20.87 16.58
N ARG A 334 7.15 -22.04 16.81
CA ARG A 334 5.94 -22.50 16.08
C ARG A 334 4.68 -21.75 16.48
N GLU A 335 4.61 -21.27 17.72
CA GLU A 335 3.47 -20.49 18.24
C GLU A 335 3.56 -19.00 17.86
N ARG A 336 4.72 -18.55 17.36
CA ARG A 336 4.97 -17.16 16.94
C ARG A 336 4.85 -16.97 15.43
N GLU A 337 3.87 -17.60 14.78
CA GLU A 337 3.43 -17.21 13.43
C GLU A 337 2.67 -15.86 13.48
N LEU A 338 3.40 -14.84 13.94
CA LEU A 338 2.92 -13.52 14.29
C LEU A 338 3.92 -12.50 13.77
N ILE A 339 3.41 -11.37 13.27
CA ILE A 339 4.21 -10.21 12.93
C ILE A 339 3.87 -9.10 13.92
N LEU A 340 4.90 -8.55 14.56
CA LEU A 340 4.81 -7.34 15.37
C LEU A 340 5.26 -6.15 14.50
N LYS A 341 4.41 -5.12 14.36
CA LYS A 341 4.69 -3.96 13.50
C LYS A 341 4.39 -2.65 14.19
N VAL A 342 5.22 -1.64 13.97
CA VAL A 342 4.87 -0.25 14.31
C VAL A 342 3.62 0.14 13.50
N SER A 343 2.61 0.69 14.19
CA SER A 343 1.32 0.98 13.59
C SER A 343 1.37 2.15 12.60
N GLY A 344 1.91 3.29 13.01
CA GLY A 344 1.91 4.53 12.22
C GLY A 344 2.58 5.67 12.98
N TYR A 345 2.62 6.85 12.33
CA TYR A 345 3.26 8.07 12.82
C TYR A 345 4.70 7.87 13.38
N SER A 346 5.56 7.22 12.59
CA SER A 346 6.95 6.93 12.98
C SER A 346 7.82 6.69 11.76
N GLU A 347 9.08 7.16 11.79
CA GLU A 347 10.10 6.85 10.78
C GLU A 347 10.39 5.35 10.63
N HIS A 348 10.08 4.56 11.66
CA HIS A 348 10.24 3.11 11.64
C HIS A 348 9.00 2.38 11.07
N ALA A 349 7.90 3.09 10.81
CA ALA A 349 6.68 2.51 10.24
C ALA A 349 6.81 2.20 8.73
N TRP A 350 7.89 2.64 8.09
CA TRP A 350 8.22 2.45 6.69
C TRP A 350 9.45 1.53 6.49
N GLY A 351 9.53 0.88 5.32
CA GLY A 351 10.76 0.23 4.85
C GLY A 351 11.22 -0.99 5.66
N ALA A 352 10.28 -1.75 6.24
CA ALA A 352 10.50 -2.93 7.09
C ALA A 352 11.31 -2.70 8.40
N ARG A 353 11.72 -1.48 8.72
CA ARG A 353 12.54 -1.15 9.92
C ARG A 353 11.83 -1.44 11.25
N GLY A 354 10.50 -1.39 11.25
CA GLY A 354 9.66 -1.64 12.42
C GLY A 354 8.83 -2.92 12.31
N VAL A 355 9.28 -3.93 11.56
CA VAL A 355 8.54 -5.17 11.29
C VAL A 355 9.33 -6.38 11.79
N TYR A 356 8.73 -7.15 12.70
CA TYR A 356 9.37 -8.28 13.38
C TYR A 356 8.54 -9.55 13.18
N LEU A 357 9.05 -10.52 12.43
CA LEU A 357 8.42 -11.84 12.25
C LEU A 357 8.85 -12.78 13.37
N GLY A 358 7.94 -13.14 14.28
CA GLY A 358 8.29 -13.87 15.50
C GLY A 358 8.85 -15.26 15.29
N SER A 359 8.48 -15.94 14.20
CA SER A 359 9.00 -17.26 13.84
C SER A 359 10.37 -17.20 13.15
N ASP A 360 10.85 -16.02 12.78
CA ASP A 360 12.16 -15.82 12.15
C ASP A 360 13.22 -15.30 13.11
N LEU A 361 12.80 -14.72 14.24
CA LEU A 361 13.68 -14.16 15.25
C LEU A 361 14.14 -15.21 16.26
N SER A 362 15.32 -14.99 16.83
CA SER A 362 15.74 -15.70 18.03
C SER A 362 14.79 -15.40 19.20
N ALA A 363 14.78 -16.25 20.22
CA ALA A 363 13.95 -16.01 21.40
C ALA A 363 14.28 -14.65 22.07
N ALA A 364 15.56 -14.28 22.10
CA ALA A 364 16.04 -13.02 22.66
C ALA A 364 15.61 -11.81 21.83
N ASP A 365 15.75 -11.87 20.49
CA ASP A 365 15.37 -10.77 19.61
C ASP A 365 13.85 -10.53 19.60
N TRP A 366 13.06 -11.61 19.61
CA TRP A 366 11.61 -11.50 19.77
C TRP A 366 11.23 -10.90 21.11
N ALA A 367 11.88 -11.32 22.20
CA ALA A 367 11.62 -10.77 23.52
C ALA A 367 11.91 -9.25 23.56
N ALA A 368 13.02 -8.82 22.96
CA ALA A 368 13.38 -7.41 22.84
C ALA A 368 12.37 -6.62 21.99
N ALA A 369 11.83 -7.22 20.92
CA ALA A 369 10.77 -6.61 20.11
C ALA A 369 9.45 -6.45 20.90
N VAL A 370 9.07 -7.47 21.68
CA VAL A 370 7.90 -7.41 22.57
C VAL A 370 8.07 -6.34 23.64
N ASP A 371 9.24 -6.27 24.29
CA ASP A 371 9.55 -5.23 25.27
C ASP A 371 9.41 -3.82 24.68
N ARG A 372 9.96 -3.62 23.48
CA ARG A 372 9.84 -2.34 22.76
C ARG A 372 8.38 -1.98 22.47
N ALA A 373 7.57 -2.95 22.06
CA ALA A 373 6.16 -2.72 21.79
C ALA A 373 5.38 -2.30 23.03
N ILE A 374 5.61 -2.98 24.15
CA ILE A 374 4.97 -2.69 25.45
C ILE A 374 5.41 -1.32 25.97
N SER A 375 6.73 -1.08 26.05
CA SER A 375 7.26 0.18 26.61
C SER A 375 6.98 1.39 25.71
N GLY A 376 6.85 1.17 24.40
CA GLY A 376 6.63 2.21 23.39
C GLY A 376 5.17 2.63 23.22
N PHE A 377 4.21 1.91 23.81
CA PHE A 377 2.78 2.05 23.50
C PHE A 377 2.26 3.49 23.46
N ALA A 378 2.61 4.31 24.46
CA ALA A 378 2.11 5.69 24.58
C ALA A 378 2.61 6.65 23.49
N ARG A 379 3.68 6.30 22.78
CA ARG A 379 4.31 7.18 21.76
C ARG A 379 4.33 6.55 20.36
N THR A 380 4.53 5.25 20.28
CA THR A 380 4.68 4.54 19.02
C THR A 380 4.01 3.19 19.18
N PRO A 381 2.66 3.14 19.07
CA PRO A 381 1.92 1.91 19.31
C PRO A 381 2.28 0.85 18.27
N PHE A 382 2.30 -0.39 18.72
CA PHE A 382 2.50 -1.55 17.87
C PHE A 382 1.18 -2.31 17.67
N ILE A 383 1.05 -2.87 16.48
CA ILE A 383 0.09 -3.93 16.22
C ILE A 383 0.80 -5.29 16.22
N LEU A 384 0.10 -6.30 16.71
CA LEU A 384 0.43 -7.70 16.46
C LEU A 384 -0.52 -8.21 15.38
N GLN A 385 -0.05 -9.01 14.43
CA GLN A 385 -0.86 -9.51 13.33
C GLN A 385 -0.54 -10.99 13.08
N ARG A 386 -1.54 -11.82 12.79
CA ARG A 386 -1.30 -13.20 12.34
C ARG A 386 -0.47 -13.21 11.07
N TYR A 387 0.62 -13.99 11.07
CA TYR A 387 1.42 -14.19 9.88
C TYR A 387 0.75 -15.21 8.97
N HIS A 388 0.45 -14.82 7.74
CA HIS A 388 0.09 -15.76 6.69
C HIS A 388 1.28 -15.92 5.75
N LYS A 389 1.85 -17.13 5.74
CA LYS A 389 2.99 -17.46 4.90
C LYS A 389 2.62 -17.30 3.42
N PRO A 390 3.34 -16.47 2.65
CA PRO A 390 3.10 -16.36 1.23
C PRO A 390 3.33 -17.71 0.53
N ARG A 391 2.59 -18.03 -0.52
CA ARG A 391 2.91 -19.20 -1.35
C ARG A 391 4.09 -18.88 -2.26
N VAL A 392 4.75 -19.92 -2.76
CA VAL A 392 5.75 -19.78 -3.82
C VAL A 392 5.01 -19.62 -5.14
N VAL A 393 5.49 -18.71 -5.98
CA VAL A 393 5.06 -18.52 -7.36
C VAL A 393 6.23 -18.78 -8.29
N GLU A 394 5.96 -19.41 -9.41
CA GLU A 394 6.92 -19.57 -10.48
C GLU A 394 6.92 -18.31 -11.35
N PHE A 395 8.08 -17.67 -11.46
CA PHE A 395 8.28 -16.55 -12.37
C PHE A 395 9.72 -16.55 -12.87
N SER A 396 10.01 -15.75 -13.90
CA SER A 396 11.34 -15.76 -14.51
C SER A 396 11.79 -14.35 -14.86
N TYR A 397 13.10 -14.15 -14.84
CA TYR A 397 13.73 -12.94 -15.31
C TYR A 397 14.73 -13.26 -16.41
N PHE A 398 15.11 -12.24 -17.18
CA PHE A 398 16.17 -12.35 -18.17
C PHE A 398 17.51 -11.96 -17.57
N ASP A 399 18.47 -12.88 -17.56
CA ASP A 399 19.85 -12.63 -17.17
C ASP A 399 20.63 -12.14 -18.39
N PHE A 400 20.88 -10.83 -18.45
CA PHE A 400 21.60 -10.20 -19.56
C PHE A 400 23.06 -10.62 -19.67
N ALA A 401 23.69 -11.09 -18.59
CA ALA A 401 25.08 -11.56 -18.64
C ALA A 401 25.16 -12.97 -19.23
N ARG A 402 24.14 -13.80 -19.00
CA ARG A 402 24.04 -15.16 -19.54
C ARG A 402 23.26 -15.25 -20.86
N ASP A 403 22.64 -14.15 -21.29
CA ASP A 403 21.70 -14.06 -22.41
C ASP A 403 20.59 -15.14 -22.35
N ALA A 404 20.06 -15.38 -21.14
CA ALA A 404 19.15 -16.49 -20.88
C ALA A 404 17.99 -16.11 -19.94
N VAL A 405 16.83 -16.76 -20.14
CA VAL A 405 15.72 -16.72 -19.19
C VAL A 405 16.04 -17.62 -18.00
N VAL A 406 16.00 -17.07 -16.80
CA VAL A 406 16.32 -17.77 -15.55
C VAL A 406 15.04 -17.89 -14.72
N PRO A 407 14.57 -19.13 -14.44
CA PRO A 407 13.51 -19.36 -13.48
C PRO A 407 13.90 -18.85 -12.09
N MET A 408 12.98 -18.19 -11.42
CA MET A 408 13.13 -17.67 -10.08
C MET A 408 11.86 -17.95 -9.27
N PRO A 409 11.75 -19.16 -8.69
CA PRO A 409 10.73 -19.42 -7.68
C PRO A 409 10.80 -18.35 -6.61
N GLY A 410 9.67 -17.69 -6.35
CA GLY A 410 9.64 -16.49 -5.54
C GLY A 410 8.37 -16.34 -4.74
N ARG A 411 8.30 -15.30 -3.92
CA ARG A 411 7.09 -14.89 -3.22
C ARG A 411 6.67 -13.53 -3.73
N ALA A 412 5.40 -13.39 -4.10
CA ALA A 412 4.86 -12.18 -4.68
C ALA A 412 4.14 -11.32 -3.65
N ARG A 413 4.47 -10.02 -3.63
CA ARG A 413 3.63 -8.96 -3.10
C ARG A 413 2.96 -8.26 -4.29
N LEU A 414 1.64 -8.20 -4.27
CA LEU A 414 0.84 -7.51 -5.27
C LEU A 414 0.31 -6.19 -4.70
N CYS A 415 0.42 -5.13 -5.48
CA CYS A 415 0.01 -3.79 -5.09
C CYS A 415 -0.93 -3.23 -6.17
N PRO A 416 -2.25 -3.48 -6.08
CA PRO A 416 -3.23 -2.82 -6.92
C PRO A 416 -3.34 -1.34 -6.54
N TYR A 417 -3.30 -0.44 -7.53
CA TYR A 417 -3.46 0.99 -7.34
C TYR A 417 -4.90 1.40 -7.65
N TYR A 418 -5.63 1.82 -6.63
CA TYR A 418 -6.98 2.37 -6.79
C TYR A 418 -6.96 3.89 -6.72
N PHE A 419 -7.57 4.52 -7.70
CA PHE A 419 -7.73 5.98 -7.78
C PHE A 419 -9.19 6.34 -7.51
N VAL A 420 -9.42 7.24 -6.56
CA VAL A 420 -10.77 7.61 -6.11
C VAL A 420 -11.21 8.86 -6.87
N HIS A 421 -12.10 8.67 -7.83
CA HIS A 421 -12.68 9.74 -8.65
C HIS A 421 -14.04 10.16 -8.13
N GLY A 422 -14.41 11.41 -8.34
CA GLY A 422 -15.69 11.98 -7.88
C GLY A 422 -15.65 12.42 -6.41
N GLU A 423 -16.73 13.06 -5.95
CA GLU A 423 -16.81 13.68 -4.63
C GLU A 423 -17.87 13.04 -3.74
N GLY A 424 -17.70 13.16 -2.42
CA GLY A 424 -18.66 12.69 -1.42
C GLY A 424 -19.12 11.26 -1.67
N ASP A 425 -20.44 11.04 -1.70
CA ASP A 425 -21.05 9.73 -1.92
C ASP A 425 -20.94 9.22 -3.36
N ALA A 426 -20.70 10.12 -4.31
CA ALA A 426 -20.45 9.77 -5.71
C ALA A 426 -19.03 9.24 -5.93
N ALA A 427 -18.11 9.38 -4.96
CA ALA A 427 -16.74 8.93 -5.14
C ALA A 427 -16.65 7.41 -5.37
N ARG A 428 -15.82 6.99 -6.33
CA ARG A 428 -15.60 5.59 -6.75
C ARG A 428 -14.12 5.32 -6.87
N ALA A 429 -13.67 4.20 -6.29
CA ALA A 429 -12.32 3.68 -6.48
C ALA A 429 -12.26 2.90 -7.80
N GLN A 430 -11.30 3.25 -8.66
CA GLN A 430 -11.06 2.61 -9.96
C GLN A 430 -9.67 1.98 -9.96
N LEU A 431 -9.56 0.72 -10.38
CA LEU A 431 -8.28 0.02 -10.51
C LEU A 431 -7.51 0.57 -11.72
N GLY A 432 -6.35 1.17 -11.48
CA GLY A 432 -5.50 1.71 -12.55
C GLY A 432 -4.41 0.75 -13.03
N GLY A 433 -3.96 -0.17 -12.18
CA GLY A 433 -2.91 -1.15 -12.48
C GLY A 433 -2.49 -1.92 -11.24
N VAL A 434 -1.71 -2.97 -11.41
CA VAL A 434 -1.23 -3.82 -10.31
C VAL A 434 0.25 -4.09 -10.48
N LEU A 435 1.05 -3.67 -9.51
CA LEU A 435 2.47 -3.97 -9.45
C LEU A 435 2.69 -5.31 -8.75
N ALA A 436 3.43 -6.20 -9.40
CA ALA A 436 3.98 -7.39 -8.76
C ALA A 436 5.44 -7.14 -8.36
N THR A 437 5.74 -7.34 -7.09
CA THR A 437 7.12 -7.47 -6.58
C THR A 437 7.36 -8.93 -6.22
N VAL A 438 8.21 -9.62 -6.98
CA VAL A 438 8.56 -11.03 -6.72
C VAL A 438 9.98 -11.09 -6.17
N CYS A 439 10.13 -11.51 -4.93
CA CYS A 439 11.43 -11.76 -4.31
C CYS A 439 11.78 -13.25 -4.35
N PRO A 440 13.08 -13.63 -4.39
CA PRO A 440 13.51 -15.03 -4.26
C PRO A 440 12.86 -15.75 -3.06
N ALA A 441 12.54 -17.04 -3.21
CA ALA A 441 11.71 -17.78 -2.26
C ALA A 441 12.32 -17.93 -0.84
N ASP A 442 13.64 -17.78 -0.72
CA ASP A 442 14.40 -17.76 0.53
C ASP A 442 14.20 -16.45 1.33
N LYS A 443 13.70 -15.39 0.68
CA LYS A 443 13.35 -14.13 1.33
C LYS A 443 11.97 -14.24 2.00
N LYS A 444 11.91 -13.88 3.28
CA LYS A 444 10.67 -13.95 4.10
C LYS A 444 9.91 -12.62 4.16
N ILE A 445 10.61 -11.48 4.03
CA ILE A 445 10.03 -10.15 3.89
C ILE A 445 10.16 -9.73 2.43
N ILE A 446 9.04 -9.33 1.82
CA ILE A 446 8.95 -9.01 0.39
C ILE A 446 8.91 -7.48 0.25
N HIS A 447 9.99 -6.90 -0.24
CA HIS A 447 10.10 -5.48 -0.56
C HIS A 447 10.95 -5.29 -1.83
N GLY A 448 10.99 -4.06 -2.36
CA GLY A 448 11.87 -3.73 -3.48
C GLY A 448 13.33 -3.99 -3.08
N MET A 449 13.99 -4.87 -3.81
CA MET A 449 15.39 -5.25 -3.65
C MET A 449 16.00 -5.43 -5.05
N ARG A 450 17.33 -5.34 -5.15
CA ARG A 450 18.07 -5.55 -6.40
C ARG A 450 17.75 -6.90 -7.06
N ASP A 451 17.53 -7.92 -6.23
CA ASP A 451 17.21 -9.28 -6.68
C ASP A 451 15.72 -9.52 -6.93
N ALA A 452 14.86 -8.52 -6.71
CA ALA A 452 13.44 -8.66 -6.97
C ALA A 452 13.12 -8.46 -8.46
N ILE A 453 12.07 -9.12 -8.92
CA ILE A 453 11.42 -8.80 -10.20
C ILE A 453 10.30 -7.80 -9.93
N LEU A 454 10.28 -6.72 -10.70
CA LEU A 454 9.17 -5.76 -10.73
C LEU A 454 8.51 -5.85 -12.11
N ALA A 455 7.23 -6.25 -12.14
CA ALA A 455 6.46 -6.43 -13.36
C ALA A 455 5.02 -5.95 -13.17
N PRO A 456 4.34 -5.47 -14.23
CA PRO A 456 2.91 -5.25 -14.18
C PRO A 456 2.19 -6.60 -14.19
N CYS A 457 1.01 -6.67 -13.61
CA CYS A 457 0.17 -7.86 -13.72
C CYS A 457 -0.66 -7.84 -15.01
N ALA A 458 -0.94 -9.02 -15.55
CA ALA A 458 -1.81 -9.21 -16.70
C ALA A 458 -2.83 -10.35 -16.49
N VAL A 459 -3.92 -10.31 -17.25
CA VAL A 459 -4.95 -11.36 -17.35
C VAL A 459 -4.86 -12.11 -18.66
#